data_AF-A0A1Y3A319-F1
#
_entry.id   AF-A0A1Y3A319-F1
#
_cell.length_a   1.000
_cell.length_b   1.000
_cell.length_c   1.000
_cell.angle_alpha   90.00
_cell.angle_beta   90.00
_cell.angle_gamma   90.00
#
_symmetry.space_group_name_H-M   'P 1'
#
loop_
_entity.id
_entity.type
_entity.pdbx_description
1 polymer ?
#
loop_
_entity_poly.entity_id
_entity_poly.type
_entity_poly.pdbx_seq_one_letter_code
_entity_poly.pdbx_strand_id
1 'polypeptide(L)'
;MDIFFKSYIAFWSLACLFAFVLFVRSPNQFALGRRAYWHFLKEPWKLATFVIGTTVITLVAPYTGDPTWDYVDGFFMSVLCFSTAPWVVATLFLAVRRQVMWREVYVAICVWLFSASWSYDIYLVWRDGVYPNTWLANLFASSVIYLCAGLFWNLEWQANRGVIFSFMRPDWLLRTNEPNFLKLIGYAAIFAFPAIAAVLIFFF
;
A
#
# COMPACT_ATOMS: atom_id res chain seq x y z
N MET A 1 9.35 11.13 -25.06
CA MET A 1 8.83 11.56 -23.75
C MET A 1 9.00 13.07 -23.59
N ASP A 2 7.88 13.76 -23.29
CA ASP A 2 7.81 15.21 -23.12
C ASP A 2 8.69 15.73 -21.96
N ILE A 3 9.08 17.01 -22.01
CA ILE A 3 9.90 17.67 -20.98
C ILE A 3 9.22 17.65 -19.61
N PHE A 4 7.88 17.71 -19.59
CA PHE A 4 7.07 17.57 -18.39
C PHE A 4 7.34 16.24 -17.70
N PHE A 5 7.19 15.11 -18.40
CA PHE A 5 7.37 13.78 -17.82
C PHE A 5 8.83 13.49 -17.43
N LYS A 6 9.81 14.01 -18.19
CA LYS A 6 11.22 13.93 -17.79
C LYS A 6 11.47 14.63 -16.46
N SER A 7 10.95 15.85 -16.31
CA SER A 7 11.06 16.62 -15.08
C SER A 7 10.32 15.93 -13.93
N TYR A 8 9.11 15.46 -14.18
CA TYR A 8 8.29 14.72 -13.21
C TYR A 8 9.05 13.49 -12.67
N ILE A 9 9.62 12.67 -13.56
CA ILE A 9 10.44 11.50 -13.19
C ILE A 9 11.65 11.89 -12.36
N ALA A 10 12.38 12.93 -12.76
CA ALA A 10 13.55 13.39 -12.01
C ALA A 10 13.16 13.83 -10.58
N PHE A 11 12.06 14.56 -10.42
CA PHE A 11 11.59 15.02 -9.12
C PHE A 11 11.18 13.87 -8.20
N TRP A 12 10.32 12.96 -8.65
CA TRP A 12 9.89 11.87 -7.79
C TRP A 12 11.03 10.87 -7.53
N SER A 13 11.94 10.66 -8.49
CA SER A 13 13.13 9.82 -8.28
C SER A 13 14.03 10.39 -7.20
N LEU A 14 14.26 11.71 -7.21
CA LEU A 14 15.04 12.39 -6.17
C LEU A 14 14.34 12.30 -4.81
N ALA A 15 13.01 12.42 -4.77
CA ALA A 15 12.24 12.26 -3.54
C ALA A 15 12.36 10.83 -2.98
N CYS A 16 12.23 9.81 -3.82
CA CYS A 16 12.45 8.41 -3.44
C CYS A 16 13.88 8.16 -2.95
N LEU A 17 14.89 8.73 -3.62
CA LEU A 17 16.28 8.61 -3.20
C LEU A 17 16.51 9.25 -1.83
N PHE A 18 15.96 10.44 -1.60
CA PHE A 18 16.07 11.11 -0.30
C PHE A 18 15.35 10.31 0.80
N ALA A 19 14.14 9.79 0.52
CA ALA A 19 13.42 8.92 1.44
C ALA A 19 14.20 7.64 1.76
N PHE A 20 14.84 7.04 0.77
CA PHE A 20 15.69 5.86 0.94
C PHE A 20 16.90 6.16 1.84
N VAL A 21 17.58 7.29 1.61
CA VAL A 21 18.70 7.73 2.46
C VAL A 21 18.25 7.95 3.90
N LEU A 22 17.08 8.56 4.12
CA LEU A 22 16.50 8.73 5.46
C LEU A 22 16.22 7.38 6.12
N PHE A 23 15.65 6.42 5.38
CA PHE A 23 15.35 5.09 5.87
C PHE A 23 16.61 4.32 6.27
N VAL A 24 17.61 4.26 5.40
CA VAL A 24 18.85 3.47 5.62
C VAL A 24 19.69 4.04 6.76
N ARG A 25 19.67 5.36 6.98
CA ARG A 25 20.40 5.98 8.11
C ARG A 25 19.84 5.59 9.47
N SER A 26 18.53 5.38 9.57
CA SER A 26 17.84 5.11 10.84
C SER A 26 16.69 4.10 10.68
N PRO A 27 16.94 2.86 10.23
CA PRO A 27 15.87 1.92 9.86
C PRO A 27 14.97 1.58 11.04
N ASN A 28 15.53 1.51 12.26
CA ASN A 28 14.78 1.24 13.48
C ASN A 28 13.82 2.37 13.89
N GLN A 29 13.98 3.57 13.34
CA GLN A 29 13.03 4.67 13.54
C GLN A 29 11.69 4.35 12.87
N PHE A 30 11.73 3.70 11.71
CA PHE A 30 10.55 3.36 10.93
C PHE A 30 10.05 1.97 11.35
N ALA A 31 8.75 1.83 11.64
CA ALA A 31 8.18 0.52 11.98
C ALA A 31 8.43 -0.53 10.87
N LEU A 32 8.42 -0.13 9.59
CA LEU A 32 8.77 -0.97 8.44
C LEU A 32 10.15 -1.65 8.56
N GLY A 33 11.13 -0.98 9.18
CA GLY A 33 12.47 -1.51 9.40
C GLY A 33 12.58 -2.49 10.57
N ARG A 34 11.54 -2.60 11.41
CA ARG A 34 11.55 -3.45 12.61
C ARG A 34 11.03 -4.85 12.29
N ARG A 35 11.67 -5.88 12.86
CA ARG A 35 11.22 -7.29 12.73
C ARG A 35 9.78 -7.50 13.18
N ALA A 36 9.34 -6.78 14.22
CA ALA A 36 7.97 -6.86 14.73
C ALA A 36 6.91 -6.58 13.66
N TYR A 37 7.16 -5.64 12.74
CA TYR A 37 6.27 -5.35 11.62
C TYR A 37 6.07 -6.54 10.69
N TRP A 38 7.16 -7.21 10.34
CA TRP A 38 7.11 -8.39 9.48
C TRP A 38 6.42 -9.59 10.17
N HIS A 39 6.56 -9.72 11.49
CA HIS A 39 5.79 -10.71 12.25
C HIS A 39 4.29 -10.38 12.29
N PHE A 40 3.93 -9.10 12.37
CA PHE A 40 2.55 -8.61 12.30
C PHE A 40 1.90 -8.83 10.93
N LEU A 41 2.65 -8.73 9.83
CA LEU A 41 2.14 -9.05 8.49
C LEU A 41 1.97 -10.55 8.26
N LYS A 42 2.83 -11.39 8.87
CA LYS A 42 2.78 -12.86 8.77
C LYS A 42 1.66 -13.51 9.59
N GLU A 43 0.61 -12.78 9.94
CA GLU A 43 -0.60 -13.37 10.49
C GLU A 43 -1.27 -14.24 9.41
N PRO A 44 -1.69 -15.48 9.71
CA PRO A 44 -2.19 -16.40 8.68
C PRO A 44 -3.30 -15.83 7.79
N TRP A 45 -4.23 -15.08 8.38
CA TRP A 45 -5.34 -14.47 7.63
C TRP A 45 -4.90 -13.33 6.71
N LYS A 46 -3.87 -12.56 7.10
CA LYS A 46 -3.31 -11.49 6.26
C LYS A 46 -2.59 -12.09 5.07
N LEU A 47 -1.82 -13.16 5.29
CA LEU A 47 -1.19 -13.91 4.21
C LEU A 47 -2.23 -14.54 3.28
N ALA A 48 -3.29 -15.15 3.82
CA ALA A 48 -4.35 -15.74 3.00
C ALA A 48 -5.05 -14.68 2.13
N THR A 49 -5.44 -13.55 2.72
CA THR A 49 -6.07 -12.45 1.98
C THR A 49 -5.13 -11.78 0.99
N PHE A 50 -3.85 -11.67 1.31
CA PHE A 50 -2.80 -11.24 0.37
C PHE A 50 -2.68 -12.18 -0.83
N VAL A 51 -2.62 -13.49 -0.61
CA VAL A 51 -2.54 -14.47 -1.70
C VAL A 51 -3.76 -14.40 -2.59
N ILE A 52 -4.97 -14.34 -2.01
CA ILE A 52 -6.22 -14.21 -2.77
C ILE A 52 -6.21 -12.90 -3.58
N GLY A 53 -5.94 -11.77 -2.92
CA GLY A 53 -5.93 -10.44 -3.57
C GLY A 53 -4.88 -10.35 -4.68
N THR A 54 -3.67 -10.84 -4.43
CA THR A 54 -2.59 -10.87 -5.43
C THR A 54 -2.96 -11.76 -6.62
N THR A 55 -3.58 -12.91 -6.36
CA THR A 55 -4.03 -13.81 -7.45
C THR A 55 -5.09 -13.13 -8.30
N VAL A 56 -6.06 -12.47 -7.68
CA VAL A 56 -7.11 -11.73 -8.39
C VAL A 56 -6.51 -10.60 -9.20
N ILE A 57 -5.70 -9.72 -8.59
CA ILE A 57 -5.09 -8.61 -9.33
C ILE A 57 -4.20 -9.13 -10.44
N THR A 58 -3.25 -10.02 -10.16
CA THR A 58 -2.31 -10.52 -11.18
C THR A 58 -3.01 -11.21 -12.34
N LEU A 59 -4.06 -12.00 -12.09
CA LEU A 59 -4.71 -12.79 -13.13
C LEU A 59 -5.90 -12.09 -13.79
N VAL A 60 -6.60 -11.20 -13.09
CA VAL A 60 -7.83 -10.55 -13.60
C VAL A 60 -7.54 -9.17 -14.16
N ALA A 61 -6.54 -8.45 -13.61
CA ALA A 61 -6.13 -7.12 -14.10
C ALA A 61 -5.90 -7.06 -15.62
N PRO A 62 -5.24 -8.04 -16.27
CA PRO A 62 -5.02 -7.97 -17.72
C PRO A 62 -6.30 -8.05 -18.56
N TYR A 63 -7.44 -8.41 -17.96
CA TYR A 63 -8.74 -8.51 -18.62
C TYR A 63 -9.62 -7.27 -18.40
N THR A 64 -9.13 -6.21 -17.73
CA THR A 64 -9.89 -4.98 -17.47
C THR A 64 -10.02 -4.07 -18.70
N GLY A 65 -9.33 -4.41 -19.81
CA GLY A 65 -9.31 -3.61 -21.03
C GLY A 65 -8.26 -2.50 -21.04
N ASP A 66 -7.59 -2.24 -19.91
CA ASP A 66 -6.44 -1.35 -19.86
C ASP A 66 -5.16 -2.10 -20.32
N PRO A 67 -4.53 -1.73 -21.45
CA PRO A 67 -3.34 -2.40 -21.96
C PRO A 67 -2.09 -2.20 -21.09
N THR A 68 -2.18 -1.33 -20.09
CA THR A 68 -1.07 -1.07 -19.18
C THR A 68 -0.96 -2.14 -18.10
N TRP A 69 -2.09 -2.65 -17.61
CA TRP A 69 -2.16 -3.64 -16.53
C TRP A 69 -1.78 -5.03 -17.04
N ASP A 70 -0.69 -5.58 -16.51
CA ASP A 70 -0.20 -6.90 -16.86
C ASP A 70 0.12 -7.79 -15.64
N TYR A 71 0.63 -8.99 -15.90
CA TYR A 71 0.95 -9.94 -14.84
C TYR A 71 2.14 -9.48 -13.98
N VAL A 72 3.05 -8.69 -14.54
CA VAL A 72 4.28 -8.25 -13.87
C VAL A 72 3.94 -7.12 -12.91
N ASP A 73 3.27 -6.08 -13.38
CA ASP A 73 2.89 -4.95 -12.54
C ASP A 73 1.84 -5.31 -11.48
N GLY A 74 0.81 -6.09 -11.85
CA GLY A 74 -0.16 -6.61 -10.92
C GLY A 74 0.49 -7.39 -9.77
N PHE A 75 1.50 -8.19 -10.05
CA PHE A 75 2.23 -8.94 -9.04
C PHE A 75 3.08 -8.05 -8.13
N PHE A 76 4.00 -7.24 -8.69
CA PHE A 76 4.91 -6.46 -7.83
C PHE A 76 4.16 -5.36 -7.07
N MET A 77 3.12 -4.74 -7.65
CA MET A 77 2.31 -3.75 -6.95
C MET A 77 1.54 -4.38 -5.79
N SER A 78 1.04 -5.61 -5.96
CA SER A 78 0.38 -6.34 -4.87
C SER A 78 1.34 -6.64 -3.72
N VAL A 79 2.58 -7.06 -4.03
CA VAL A 79 3.64 -7.29 -3.03
C VAL A 79 3.98 -5.99 -2.30
N LEU A 80 4.20 -4.90 -3.04
CA LEU A 80 4.49 -3.59 -2.47
C LEU A 80 3.34 -3.15 -1.56
N CYS A 81 2.10 -3.18 -2.05
CA CYS A 81 0.90 -2.83 -1.29
C CYS A 81 0.80 -3.61 0.03
N PHE A 82 0.93 -4.93 0.00
CA PHE A 82 0.89 -5.75 1.22
C PHE A 82 2.00 -5.40 2.21
N SER A 83 3.20 -5.17 1.70
CA SER A 83 4.38 -4.92 2.52
C SER A 83 4.46 -3.51 3.10
N THR A 84 3.75 -2.53 2.54
CA THR A 84 3.91 -1.11 2.93
C THR A 84 2.62 -0.41 3.31
N ALA A 85 1.46 -0.78 2.75
CA ALA A 85 0.19 -0.09 3.01
C ALA A 85 -0.20 -0.05 4.50
N PRO A 86 -0.08 -1.16 5.27
CA PRO A 86 -0.45 -1.12 6.68
C PRO A 86 0.43 -0.18 7.49
N TRP A 87 1.72 -0.07 7.14
CA TRP A 87 2.63 0.84 7.79
C TRP A 87 2.32 2.29 7.44
N VAL A 88 2.14 2.60 6.15
CA VAL A 88 1.82 3.96 5.70
C VAL A 88 0.55 4.48 6.35
N VAL A 89 -0.55 3.73 6.30
CA VAL A 89 -1.84 4.16 6.86
C VAL A 89 -1.71 4.48 8.35
N ALA A 90 -1.01 3.62 9.10
CA ALA A 90 -0.76 3.84 10.50
C ALA A 90 0.12 5.08 10.74
N THR A 91 1.21 5.26 9.98
CA THR A 91 2.07 6.45 10.10
C THR A 91 1.30 7.73 9.79
N LEU A 92 0.43 7.75 8.78
CA LEU A 92 -0.41 8.90 8.46
C LEU A 92 -1.40 9.20 9.60
N PHE A 93 -2.04 8.18 10.15
CA PHE A 93 -2.93 8.35 11.31
C PHE A 93 -2.17 8.91 12.53
N LEU A 94 -1.00 8.36 12.84
CA LEU A 94 -0.16 8.82 13.93
C LEU A 94 0.38 10.23 13.68
N ALA A 95 0.59 10.63 12.43
CA ALA A 95 0.98 11.99 12.05
C ALA A 95 -0.11 13.01 12.37
N VAL A 96 -1.37 12.68 12.06
CA VAL A 96 -2.53 13.49 12.46
C VAL A 96 -2.61 13.61 13.99
N ARG A 97 -2.22 12.55 14.72
CA ARG A 97 -2.10 12.56 16.19
C ARG A 97 -0.84 13.23 16.72
N ARG A 98 0.05 13.73 15.86
CA ARG A 98 1.36 14.32 16.21
C ARG A 98 2.28 13.37 17.00
N GLN A 99 2.20 12.08 16.71
CA GLN A 99 2.94 11.01 17.40
C GLN A 99 4.13 10.47 16.60
N VAL A 100 4.37 10.98 15.39
CA VAL A 100 5.51 10.60 14.53
C VAL A 100 6.25 11.84 14.05
N MET A 101 7.52 11.67 13.68
CA MET A 101 8.33 12.77 13.17
C MET A 101 8.04 13.05 11.68
N TRP A 102 8.32 14.27 11.23
CA TRP A 102 8.15 14.66 9.82
C TRP A 102 8.88 13.73 8.84
N ARG A 103 10.04 13.19 9.25
CA ARG A 103 10.83 12.23 8.46
C ARG A 103 10.04 10.96 8.16
N GLU A 104 9.27 10.47 9.12
CA GLU A 104 8.43 9.27 8.96
C GLU A 104 7.28 9.56 8.00
N VAL A 105 6.65 10.73 8.12
CA VAL A 105 5.58 11.16 7.21
C VAL A 105 6.09 11.28 5.78
N TYR A 106 7.25 11.92 5.60
CA TYR A 106 7.87 12.07 4.30
C TYR A 106 8.18 10.72 3.63
N VAL A 107 8.81 9.80 4.37
CA VAL A 107 9.11 8.45 3.87
C VAL A 107 7.81 7.69 3.58
N ALA A 108 6.78 7.81 4.43
CA ALA A 108 5.49 7.16 4.22
C ALA A 108 4.78 7.63 2.94
N ILE A 109 4.80 8.94 2.66
CA ILE A 109 4.24 9.49 1.42
C ILE A 109 5.03 9.01 0.20
N CYS A 110 6.37 9.01 0.26
CA CYS A 110 7.18 8.53 -0.86
C CYS A 110 6.95 7.03 -1.13
N VAL A 111 6.86 6.22 -0.08
CA VAL A 111 6.58 4.78 -0.20
C VAL A 111 5.16 4.53 -0.72
N TRP A 112 4.18 5.32 -0.28
CA TRP A 112 2.81 5.25 -0.81
C TRP A 112 2.79 5.53 -2.31
N LEU A 113 3.30 6.69 -2.73
CA LEU A 113 3.27 7.10 -4.14
C LEU A 113 4.09 6.15 -5.02
N PHE A 114 5.21 5.65 -4.49
CA PHE A 114 6.00 4.63 -5.18
C PHE A 114 5.24 3.31 -5.35
N SER A 115 4.62 2.81 -4.28
CA SER A 115 3.87 1.56 -4.30
C SER A 115 2.59 1.64 -5.13
N ALA A 116 1.89 2.77 -5.11
CA ALA A 116 0.61 2.94 -5.78
C ALA A 116 0.74 3.39 -7.24
N SER A 117 1.84 4.07 -7.62
CA SER A 117 1.97 4.61 -8.98
C SER A 117 3.39 4.52 -9.54
N TRP A 118 4.40 5.09 -8.89
CA TRP A 118 5.68 5.32 -9.58
C TRP A 118 6.43 4.03 -9.95
N SER A 119 6.26 2.94 -9.19
CA SER A 119 6.81 1.62 -9.55
C SER A 119 6.17 1.04 -10.83
N TYR A 120 4.89 1.28 -11.02
CA TYR A 120 4.16 0.97 -12.25
C TYR A 120 4.58 1.89 -13.40
N ASP A 121 4.66 3.19 -13.16
CA ASP A 121 5.00 4.17 -14.20
C ASP A 121 6.42 3.91 -14.75
N ILE A 122 7.40 3.63 -13.87
CA ILE A 122 8.77 3.32 -14.31
C ILE A 122 8.86 1.99 -15.05
N TYR A 123 8.07 0.99 -14.64
CA TYR A 123 7.99 -0.29 -15.32
C TYR A 123 7.49 -0.10 -16.76
N LEU A 124 6.43 0.66 -16.96
CA LEU A 124 5.87 0.93 -18.28
C LEU A 124 6.76 1.80 -19.15
N VAL A 125 7.45 2.80 -18.57
CA VAL A 125 8.46 3.56 -19.30
C VAL A 125 9.59 2.66 -19.78
N TRP A 126 10.00 1.68 -18.96
CA TRP A 126 11.02 0.72 -19.34
C TRP A 126 10.53 -0.30 -20.40
N ARG A 127 9.29 -0.79 -20.26
CA ARG A 127 8.66 -1.77 -21.16
C ARG A 127 8.31 -1.17 -22.53
N ASP A 128 7.66 -0.01 -22.53
CA ASP A 128 7.00 0.59 -23.70
C ASP A 128 7.70 1.86 -24.21
N GLY A 129 8.68 2.39 -23.48
CA GLY A 129 9.42 3.60 -23.85
C GLY A 129 8.63 4.91 -23.69
N VAL A 130 7.40 4.84 -23.20
CA VAL A 130 6.47 5.96 -23.05
C VAL A 130 5.88 6.01 -21.64
N TYR A 131 5.58 7.22 -21.17
CA TYR A 131 4.87 7.40 -19.90
C TYR A 131 3.40 6.99 -20.09
N PRO A 132 2.78 6.23 -19.18
CA PRO A 132 1.41 5.76 -19.36
C PRO A 132 0.43 6.91 -19.43
N ASN A 133 -0.48 6.90 -20.40
CA ASN A 133 -1.52 7.94 -20.52
C ASN A 133 -2.54 7.87 -19.37
N THR A 134 -2.68 6.70 -18.74
CA THR A 134 -3.57 6.43 -17.60
C THR A 134 -2.92 6.73 -16.24
N TRP A 135 -1.72 7.30 -16.20
CA TRP A 135 -0.94 7.50 -14.96
C TRP A 135 -1.73 8.18 -13.83
N LEU A 136 -2.51 9.21 -14.16
CA LEU A 136 -3.27 9.96 -13.16
C LEU A 136 -4.44 9.14 -12.61
N ALA A 137 -5.17 8.46 -13.50
CA ALA A 137 -6.26 7.56 -13.13
C ALA A 137 -5.72 6.41 -12.26
N ASN A 138 -4.58 5.82 -12.64
CA ASN A 138 -3.89 4.81 -11.86
C ASN A 138 -3.47 5.34 -10.48
N LEU A 139 -2.83 6.50 -10.42
CA LEU A 139 -2.42 7.11 -9.14
C LEU A 139 -3.61 7.24 -8.19
N PHE A 140 -4.77 7.70 -8.68
CA PHE A 140 -5.98 7.82 -7.85
C PHE A 140 -6.55 6.46 -7.46
N ALA A 141 -6.81 5.58 -8.43
CA ALA A 141 -7.43 4.28 -8.19
C ALA A 141 -6.57 3.41 -7.26
N SER A 142 -5.28 3.28 -7.58
CA SER A 142 -4.32 2.51 -6.79
C SER A 142 -4.09 3.13 -5.42
N SER A 143 -4.20 4.46 -5.25
CA SER A 143 -4.16 5.08 -3.93
C SER A 143 -5.36 4.72 -3.06
N VAL A 144 -6.57 4.68 -3.64
CA VAL A 144 -7.78 4.25 -2.91
C VAL A 144 -7.64 2.79 -2.49
N ILE A 145 -7.24 1.91 -3.40
CA ILE A 145 -7.01 0.48 -3.12
C ILE A 145 -5.95 0.33 -2.03
N TYR A 146 -4.84 1.04 -2.13
CA TYR A 146 -3.72 1.00 -1.19
C TYR A 146 -4.16 1.43 0.22
N LEU A 147 -4.90 2.54 0.36
CA LEU A 147 -5.40 3.00 1.66
C LEU A 147 -6.42 2.02 2.24
N CYS A 148 -7.31 1.47 1.43
CA CYS A 148 -8.29 0.47 1.87
C CYS A 148 -7.62 -0.81 2.35
N ALA A 149 -6.62 -1.29 1.61
CA ALA A 149 -5.83 -2.46 1.98
C ALA A 149 -5.03 -2.21 3.27
N GLY A 150 -4.42 -1.04 3.41
CA GLY A 150 -3.71 -0.64 4.62
C GLY A 150 -4.62 -0.55 5.85
N LEU A 151 -5.85 -0.04 5.72
CA LEU A 151 -6.85 -0.04 6.78
C LEU A 151 -7.29 -1.49 7.12
N PHE A 152 -7.60 -2.29 6.09
CA PHE A 152 -8.04 -3.66 6.25
C PHE A 152 -7.02 -4.54 6.99
N TRP A 153 -5.75 -4.51 6.59
CA TRP A 153 -4.70 -5.30 7.24
C TRP A 153 -4.24 -4.75 8.60
N ASN A 154 -4.71 -3.56 8.98
CA ASN A 154 -4.62 -3.06 10.35
C ASN A 154 -5.83 -3.42 11.21
N LEU A 155 -6.88 -4.04 10.67
CA LEU A 155 -8.00 -4.49 11.51
C LEU A 155 -7.54 -5.57 12.48
N GLU A 156 -8.03 -5.44 13.71
CA GLU A 156 -7.88 -6.43 14.76
C GLU A 156 -9.15 -6.49 15.62
N TRP A 157 -9.37 -7.63 16.26
CA TRP A 157 -10.44 -7.81 17.22
C TRP A 157 -9.85 -7.91 18.63
N GLN A 158 -10.47 -7.21 19.58
CA GLN A 158 -10.17 -7.33 21.01
C GLN A 158 -11.44 -7.61 21.80
N ALA A 159 -11.36 -8.54 22.76
CA ALA A 159 -12.48 -8.91 23.62
C ALA A 159 -13.19 -7.70 24.27
N ASN A 160 -12.42 -6.71 24.73
CA ASN A 160 -12.95 -5.56 25.48
C ASN A 160 -13.29 -4.32 24.62
N ARG A 161 -12.89 -4.29 23.34
CA ARG A 161 -13.04 -3.10 22.47
C ARG A 161 -13.73 -3.38 21.14
N GLY A 162 -13.98 -4.65 20.82
CA GLY A 162 -14.51 -5.04 19.51
C GLY A 162 -13.45 -4.91 18.41
N VAL A 163 -13.88 -4.50 17.22
CA VAL A 163 -13.00 -4.31 16.07
C VAL A 163 -12.37 -2.92 16.12
N ILE A 164 -11.05 -2.86 16.15
CA ILE A 164 -10.27 -1.62 16.12
C ILE A 164 -9.14 -1.73 15.09
N PHE A 165 -8.44 -0.62 14.87
CA PHE A 165 -7.19 -0.66 14.13
C PHE A 165 -6.00 -0.88 15.08
N SER A 166 -5.06 -1.74 14.69
CA SER A 166 -3.91 -2.12 15.51
C SER A 166 -3.02 -0.95 15.90
N PHE A 167 -2.94 0.10 15.07
CA PHE A 167 -2.19 1.32 15.38
C PHE A 167 -2.85 2.22 16.42
N MET A 168 -4.07 1.88 16.87
CA MET A 168 -4.71 2.56 18.00
C MET A 168 -4.23 2.02 19.35
N ARG A 169 -3.44 0.93 19.38
CA ARG A 169 -2.83 0.43 20.59
C ARG A 169 -1.44 1.04 20.84
N PRO A 170 -1.05 1.27 22.11
CA PRO A 170 0.30 1.70 22.45
C PRO A 170 1.41 0.71 22.03
N ASP A 171 1.07 -0.59 22.02
CA ASP A 171 1.96 -1.70 21.68
C ASP A 171 1.76 -2.17 20.23
N TRP A 172 1.44 -1.23 19.34
CA TRP A 172 1.33 -1.49 17.90
C TRP A 172 2.55 -2.28 17.41
N LEU A 173 2.30 -3.29 16.55
CA LEU A 173 3.21 -4.35 16.07
C LEU A 173 3.30 -5.63 16.91
N LEU A 174 2.83 -5.65 18.16
CA LEU A 174 2.70 -6.91 18.91
C LEU A 174 1.48 -7.71 18.45
N ARG A 175 1.65 -9.03 18.30
CA ARG A 175 0.53 -9.94 17.98
C ARG A 175 -0.49 -9.93 19.10
N THR A 176 -1.77 -9.99 18.73
CA THR A 176 -2.82 -10.28 19.70
C THR A 176 -2.83 -11.77 20.00
N ASN A 177 -3.13 -12.14 21.24
CA ASN A 177 -3.26 -13.56 21.63
C ASN A 177 -4.55 -14.21 21.08
N GLU A 178 -5.47 -13.43 20.49
CA GLU A 178 -6.78 -13.88 20.03
C GLU A 178 -7.08 -13.42 18.59
N PRO A 179 -6.39 -13.97 17.57
CA PRO A 179 -6.70 -13.66 16.17
C PRO A 179 -8.05 -14.26 15.77
N ASN A 180 -9.12 -13.47 15.84
CA ASN A 180 -10.45 -13.90 15.40
C ASN A 180 -10.84 -13.28 14.06
N PHE A 181 -10.32 -13.87 12.96
CA PHE A 181 -10.58 -13.40 11.60
C PHE A 181 -12.08 -13.42 11.23
N LEU A 182 -12.86 -14.37 11.74
CA LEU A 182 -14.30 -14.45 11.46
C LEU A 182 -15.05 -13.20 11.93
N LYS A 183 -14.58 -12.55 13.01
CA LYS A 183 -15.15 -11.28 13.47
C LYS A 183 -14.71 -10.08 12.64
N LEU A 184 -13.66 -10.22 11.83
CA LEU A 184 -13.13 -9.17 10.95
C LEU A 184 -13.73 -9.23 9.54
N ILE A 185 -14.15 -10.41 9.08
CA ILE A 185 -14.59 -10.61 7.69
C ILE A 185 -15.79 -9.73 7.31
N GLY A 186 -16.71 -9.46 8.25
CA GLY A 186 -17.84 -8.55 8.02
C GLY A 186 -17.40 -7.11 7.74
N TYR A 187 -16.27 -6.68 8.32
CA TYR A 187 -15.70 -5.36 8.08
C TYR A 187 -14.83 -5.31 6.80
N ALA A 188 -14.41 -6.46 6.28
CA ALA A 188 -13.66 -6.54 5.02
C ALA A 188 -14.46 -5.91 3.86
N ALA A 189 -15.78 -6.09 3.84
CA ALA A 189 -16.65 -5.53 2.81
C ALA A 189 -16.60 -4.00 2.72
N ILE A 190 -16.42 -3.31 3.86
CA ILE A 190 -16.32 -1.84 3.93
C ILE A 190 -15.11 -1.33 3.14
N PHE A 191 -14.01 -2.08 3.16
CA PHE A 191 -12.78 -1.73 2.44
C PHE A 191 -12.73 -2.32 1.04
N ALA A 192 -13.39 -3.46 0.82
CA ALA A 192 -13.50 -4.08 -0.50
C ALA A 192 -14.34 -3.24 -1.47
N PHE A 193 -15.45 -2.64 -1.02
CA PHE A 193 -16.34 -1.85 -1.88
C PHE A 193 -15.62 -0.67 -2.59
N PRO A 194 -14.97 0.27 -1.88
CA PRO A 194 -14.24 1.37 -2.54
C PRO A 194 -13.06 0.87 -3.38
N ALA A 195 -12.40 -0.22 -2.98
CA ALA A 195 -11.33 -0.82 -3.78
C ALA A 195 -11.85 -1.38 -5.11
N ILE A 196 -12.98 -2.10 -5.09
CA ILE A 196 -13.63 -2.61 -6.31
C ILE A 196 -14.10 -1.44 -7.18
N ALA A 197 -14.74 -0.42 -6.59
CA ALA A 197 -15.18 0.77 -7.31
C ALA A 197 -14.02 1.49 -8.01
N ALA A 198 -12.84 1.55 -7.38
CA ALA A 198 -11.64 2.11 -7.97
C ALA A 198 -11.14 1.31 -9.20
N VAL A 199 -11.22 -0.02 -9.15
CA VAL A 199 -10.88 -0.90 -10.30
C VAL A 199 -11.91 -0.72 -11.44
N LEU A 200 -13.19 -0.52 -11.11
CA LEU A 200 -14.23 -0.36 -12.12
C LEU A 200 -14.04 0.88 -13.01
N ILE A 201 -13.26 1.88 -12.58
CA ILE A 201 -12.94 3.07 -13.39
C ILE A 201 -12.21 2.69 -14.69
N PHE A 202 -11.48 1.57 -14.72
CA PHE A 202 -10.74 1.14 -15.93
C PHE A 202 -11.62 0.43 -16.98
N PHE A 203 -12.88 0.12 -16.66
CA PHE A 203 -13.82 -0.52 -17.59
C PHE A 203 -14.66 0.48 -18.40
N PHE A 204 -14.59 1.78 -18.11
CA PHE A 204 -15.38 2.85 -18.72
C PHE A 204 -14.49 3.90 -19.37
#